data_AF-A0AAE3ERR5-F1
#
_entry.id   AF-A0AAE3ERR5-F1
#
_cell.length_a   1.000
_cell.length_b   1.000
_cell.length_c   1.000
_cell.angle_alpha   90.00
_cell.angle_beta   90.00
_cell.angle_gamma   90.00
#
_symmetry.space_group_name_H-M   'P 1'
#
loop_
_entity.id
_entity.type
_entity.pdbx_description
1 polymer ?
#
loop_
_entity_poly.entity_id
_entity_poly.type
_entity_poly.pdbx_seq_one_letter_code
_entity_poly.pdbx_strand_id
1 'polypeptide(L)' 'MHFVYIIYSDTFNRYYIGESEDISERIKQHSTGFFKNSFTILVL' A
#
# COMPACT_ATOMS: atom_id res chain seq x y z
N MET A 1 -15.32 -2.28 -9.19
CA MET A 1 -14.56 -3.49 -9.58
C MET A 1 -13.46 -3.63 -8.55
N HIS A 2 -13.40 -4.75 -7.84
CA HIS A 2 -12.41 -4.94 -6.76
C HIS A 2 -11.16 -5.61 -7.30
N PHE A 3 -10.00 -5.06 -6.96
CA PHE A 3 -8.69 -5.61 -7.29
C PHE A 3 -8.02 -6.15 -6.03
N VAL A 4 -7.37 -7.31 -6.17
CA VAL A 4 -6.40 -7.81 -5.19
C VAL A 4 -5.00 -7.50 -5.73
N TYR A 5 -4.13 -6.99 -4.87
CA TYR A 5 -2.79 -6.55 -5.25
C TYR A 5 -1.73 -7.02 -4.27
N ILE A 6 -0.48 -7.06 -4.74
CA ILE A 6 0.72 -7.22 -3.93
C ILE A 6 1.66 -6.03 -4.18
N ILE A 7 2.20 -5.44 -3.12
CA ILE A 7 3.22 -4.39 -3.19
C ILE A 7 4.45 -4.87 -2.43
N TYR A 8 5.62 -4.71 -3.04
CA TYR A 8 6.90 -4.92 -2.39
C TYR A 8 7.45 -3.59 -1.90
N SER A 9 7.90 -3.52 -0.64
CA SER A 9 8.61 -2.37 -0.10
C SER A 9 10.10 -2.70 0.02
N ASP A 10 10.92 -1.97 -0.73
CA ASP A 10 12.38 -2.06 -0.65
C ASP A 10 12.90 -1.67 0.75
N THR A 11 12.35 -0.61 1.35
CA THR A 11 12.77 -0.12 2.67
C THR A 11 12.58 -1.15 3.78
N PHE A 12 11.46 -1.88 3.76
CA PHE A 12 11.13 -2.86 4.79
C PHE A 12 11.42 -4.30 4.39
N ASN A 13 11.90 -4.51 3.15
CA ASN A 13 12.10 -5.80 2.50
C ASN A 13 10.94 -6.77 2.76
N ARG A 14 9.71 -6.30 2.50
CA ARG A 14 8.47 -7.01 2.84
C ARG A 14 7.42 -6.83 1.76
N TYR A 15 6.58 -7.85 1.62
CA TYR A 15 5.41 -7.83 0.75
C TYR A 15 4.15 -7.47 1.54
N TYR A 16 3.30 -6.65 0.93
CA TYR A 16 1.98 -6.28 1.42
C TYR A 16 0.93 -6.74 0.43
N ILE A 17 -0.06 -7.48 0.91
CA ILE A 17 -1.19 -7.94 0.10
C ILE A 17 -2.42 -7.18 0.58
N GLY A 18 -3.22 -6.68 -0.36
CA GLY A 18 -4.44 -5.95 -0.03
C GLY A 18 -5.43 -5.96 -1.18
N GLU A 19 -6.57 -5.32 -0.93
CA GLU A 19 -7.58 -5.07 -1.95
C GLU A 19 -7.99 -3.59 -1.97
N SER A 20 -8.46 -3.15 -3.14
CA SER A 20 -9.03 -1.82 -3.35
C SER A 20 -9.92 -1.81 -4.59
N GLU A 21 -10.88 -0.92 -4.63
CA GLU A 21 -11.62 -0.59 -5.86
C GLU A 21 -10.86 0.42 -6.74
N ASP A 22 -9.94 1.19 -6.14
CA ASP A 22 -9.08 2.16 -6.82
C ASP A 22 -7.63 1.92 -6.40
N ILE A 23 -6.83 1.34 -7.32
CA ILE A 23 -5.41 1.04 -7.07
C ILE A 23 -4.59 2.33 -6.98
N SER A 24 -4.91 3.35 -7.79
CA SER A 24 -4.13 4.58 -7.89
C SER A 24 -4.19 5.37 -6.58
N GLU A 25 -5.41 5.55 -6.05
CA GLU A 25 -5.61 6.20 -4.76
C GLU A 25 -4.98 5.36 -3.63
N ARG A 26 -5.08 4.03 -3.70
CA ARG A 26 -4.49 3.14 -2.71
C ARG A 26 -2.97 3.26 -2.63
N ILE A 27 -2.28 3.31 -3.76
CA ILE A 27 -0.82 3.53 -3.80
C ILE A 27 -0.47 4.87 -3.13
N LYS A 28 -1.21 5.95 -3.44
CA LYS A 28 -1.00 7.26 -2.83
C LYS A 28 -1.17 7.24 -1.30
N GLN A 29 -2.19 6.54 -0.80
CA GLN A 29 -2.43 6.39 0.63
C GLN A 29 -1.28 5.65 1.34
N HIS A 30 -0.74 4.60 0.71
CA HIS A 30 0.42 3.87 1.22
C HIS A 30 1.69 4.74 1.21
N SER A 31 1.94 5.49 0.14
CA SER A 31 3.14 6.35 0.00
C SER A 31 3.14 7.57 0.91
N THR A 32 1.97 8.04 1.34
CA THR A 32 1.84 9.19 2.24
C THR A 32 1.67 8.80 3.70
N GLY A 33 1.59 7.51 4.01
CA GLY A 33 1.24 7.04 5.35
C GLY A 33 -0.10 7.57 5.84
N PHE A 34 -1.07 7.71 4.92
CA PHE A 34 -2.35 8.39 5.12
C PHE A 34 -3.11 7.94 6.38
N PHE A 35 -3.08 6.64 6.68
CA PHE A 35 -3.74 6.08 7.84
C PHE A 35 -2.84 6.17 9.08
N LYS A 36 -3.37 6.76 10.15
CA LYS A 36 -2.70 6.82 11.45
C LYS A 36 -2.38 5.40 11.94
N ASN A 37 -1.14 5.19 12.37
CA ASN A 37 -0.62 3.89 12.81
C ASN A 37 -0.67 2.78 11.74
N SER A 38 -0.61 3.15 10.46
CA SER A 38 -0.51 2.15 9.39
C SER A 38 0.79 1.35 9.51
N PHE A 39 0.67 0.03 9.45
CA PHE A 39 1.81 -0.90 9.38
C PHE A 39 2.33 -1.12 7.95
N THR A 40 1.66 -0.51 6.97
CA THR A 40 1.84 -0.77 5.54
C THR A 40 2.22 0.50 4.80
N ILE A 41 3.09 1.33 5.37
CA ILE A 41 3.57 2.53 4.67
C ILE A 41 4.56 2.09 3.60
N LEU A 42 4.37 2.55 2.36
CA LEU A 42 5.43 2.44 1.37
C LEU A 42 6.31 3.67 1.47
N VAL A 43 7.60 3.45 1.69
CA VAL A 43 8.62 4.46 1.43
C VAL A 43 9.28 4.03 0.12
N LEU A 44 9.26 4.92 -0.88
CA LEU A 44 9.98 4.76 -2.15
C LEU A 44 11.40 5.30 -1.99
#